data_AF-A0A1Y5S6W4-F1
#
_entry.id   AF-A0A1Y5S6W4-F1
#
_cell.length_a   1.000
_cell.length_b   1.000
_cell.length_c   1.000
_cell.angle_alpha   90.00
_cell.angle_beta   90.00
_cell.angle_gamma   90.00
#
_symmetry.space_group_name_H-M   'P 1'
#
loop_
_entity.id
_entity.type
_entity.pdbx_description
1 polymer ?
#
loop_
_entity_poly.entity_id
_entity_poly.type
_entity_poly.pdbx_seq_one_letter_code
_entity_poly.pdbx_strand_id
1 'polypeptide(L)'
;MTDRGRSALRQTNDTFTVGPSSLHWDGTDLIIDINEISAPPIISRVRGQIRVTPRAMTDMELLLTNDGAHVWRPFAPISDICVDLEAEGWQWDGHGYFDSNFGTRALEEDFSFWTWGRYPTSDGAVCIYDAERRDGTTLDSAIAFTPDGDMAYTDAPPRTRFKRSLWQVRRETRADAGTIPRQVLPMLDAPFYSRSAVETTLNGERVTGVHEALDLNRFASPLLKPMLACRVPRRAKWRF
;
A
#
# COMPACT_ATOMS: atom_id res chain seq x y z
N MET A 1 -3.80 -10.00 -9.78
CA MET A 1 -2.44 -10.29 -9.29
C MET A 1 -2.16 -11.75 -9.56
N THR A 2 -0.98 -12.11 -10.06
CA THR A 2 -0.61 -13.50 -10.35
C THR A 2 0.75 -13.75 -9.75
N ASP A 3 0.86 -14.74 -8.86
CA ASP A 3 2.15 -15.15 -8.31
C ASP A 3 2.99 -15.75 -9.44
N ARG A 4 4.20 -15.22 -9.61
CA ARG A 4 5.15 -15.69 -10.63
C ARG A 4 6.26 -16.52 -9.98
N GLY A 5 6.55 -17.67 -10.59
CA GLY A 5 7.73 -18.44 -10.23
C GLY A 5 9.04 -17.75 -10.68
N ARG A 6 10.17 -18.17 -10.11
CA ARG A 6 11.51 -17.63 -10.37
C ARG A 6 11.85 -17.50 -11.86
N SER A 7 11.38 -18.40 -12.72
CA SER A 7 11.68 -18.35 -14.16
C SER A 7 11.05 -17.16 -14.88
N ALA A 8 10.04 -16.50 -14.30
CA ALA A 8 9.43 -15.29 -14.85
C ALA A 8 10.05 -14.00 -14.29
N LEU A 9 11.04 -14.10 -13.40
CA LEU A 9 11.65 -12.95 -12.74
C LEU A 9 13.00 -12.64 -13.38
N ARG A 10 13.21 -11.36 -13.69
CA ARG A 10 14.51 -10.79 -14.08
C ARG A 10 14.68 -9.49 -13.30
N GLN A 11 15.90 -9.23 -12.87
CA GLN A 11 16.23 -8.00 -12.17
C GLN A 11 17.58 -7.49 -12.67
N THR A 12 17.64 -6.20 -12.91
CA THR A 12 18.86 -5.41 -13.07
C THR A 12 18.81 -4.28 -12.03
N ASN A 13 19.77 -3.37 -12.04
CA ASN A 13 19.77 -2.23 -11.12
C ASN A 13 18.51 -1.37 -11.28
N ASP A 14 18.13 -1.10 -12.53
CA ASP A 14 17.08 -0.14 -12.84
C ASP A 14 15.82 -0.81 -13.40
N THR A 15 15.74 -2.15 -13.39
CA THR A 15 14.58 -2.85 -13.96
C THR A 15 14.25 -4.12 -13.21
N PHE A 16 12.97 -4.27 -12.87
CA PHE A 16 12.39 -5.50 -12.36
C PHE A 16 11.31 -6.00 -13.31
N THR A 17 11.52 -7.18 -13.92
CA THR A 17 10.55 -7.84 -14.80
C THR A 17 9.85 -8.97 -14.06
N VAL A 18 8.53 -9.01 -14.16
CA VAL A 18 7.66 -10.02 -13.58
C VAL A 18 6.70 -10.58 -14.63
N GLY A 19 7.11 -11.69 -15.25
CA GLY A 19 6.40 -12.28 -16.38
C GLY A 19 6.34 -11.30 -17.56
N PRO A 20 5.14 -10.88 -18.02
CA PRO A 20 4.99 -9.98 -19.16
C PRO A 20 5.04 -8.48 -18.79
N SER A 21 5.12 -8.16 -17.49
CA SER A 21 5.09 -6.79 -16.96
C SER A 21 6.46 -6.40 -16.41
N SER A 22 6.75 -5.11 -16.31
CA SER A 22 8.03 -4.60 -15.80
C SER A 22 7.90 -3.26 -15.10
N LEU A 23 8.84 -3.00 -14.20
CA LEU A 23 9.12 -1.70 -13.60
C LEU A 23 10.51 -1.28 -14.06
N HIS A 24 10.68 -0.07 -14.58
CA HIS A 24 11.94 0.51 -15.05
C HIS A 24 12.13 1.91 -14.47
N TRP A 25 13.27 2.18 -13.86
CA TRP A 25 13.66 3.52 -13.43
C TRP A 25 14.53 4.16 -14.50
N ASP A 26 14.07 5.26 -15.10
CA ASP A 26 14.82 5.92 -16.20
C ASP A 26 15.79 7.00 -15.73
N GLY A 27 15.93 7.16 -14.41
CA GLY A 27 16.72 8.21 -13.76
C GLY A 27 15.87 9.35 -13.19
N THR A 28 14.63 9.52 -13.69
CA THR A 28 13.70 10.56 -13.26
C THR A 28 12.35 9.99 -12.86
N ASP A 29 11.83 9.07 -13.66
CA ASP A 29 10.51 8.47 -13.52
C ASP A 29 10.60 6.96 -13.29
N LEU A 30 9.62 6.44 -12.54
CA LEU A 30 9.34 5.02 -12.49
C LEU A 30 8.30 4.67 -13.56
N ILE A 31 8.73 3.95 -14.57
CA ILE A 31 7.91 3.45 -15.68
C ILE A 31 7.45 2.04 -15.37
N ILE A 32 6.13 1.82 -15.39
CA ILE A 32 5.52 0.54 -15.07
C ILE A 32 4.73 0.09 -16.29
N ASP A 33 5.27 -0.88 -17.02
CA ASP A 33 4.58 -1.54 -18.12
C ASP A 33 3.76 -2.70 -17.56
N ILE A 34 2.43 -2.59 -17.69
CA ILE A 34 1.49 -3.61 -17.24
C ILE A 34 1.04 -4.42 -18.46
N ASN A 35 1.03 -5.75 -18.32
CA ASN A 35 0.44 -6.66 -19.30
C ASN A 35 -0.12 -7.90 -18.61
N GLU A 36 -1.16 -7.72 -17.81
CA GLU A 36 -1.72 -8.75 -16.95
C GLU A 36 -3.15 -9.13 -17.33
N ILE A 37 -3.60 -10.26 -16.76
CA ILE A 37 -5.00 -10.68 -16.79
C ILE A 37 -5.49 -10.65 -15.34
N SER A 38 -6.63 -10.00 -15.11
CA SER A 38 -7.24 -9.95 -13.77
C SER A 38 -7.78 -11.33 -13.36
N ALA A 39 -8.06 -11.48 -12.06
CA ALA A 39 -8.62 -12.69 -11.49
C ALA A 39 -10.15 -12.60 -11.35
N PRO A 40 -10.86 -13.71 -11.11
CA PRO A 40 -12.29 -13.67 -10.79
C PRO A 40 -12.63 -12.63 -9.71
N PRO A 41 -13.82 -12.02 -9.75
CA PRO A 41 -14.97 -12.36 -10.61
C PRO A 41 -14.95 -11.72 -12.00
N ILE A 42 -14.15 -10.67 -12.22
CA ILE A 42 -14.09 -9.97 -13.51
C ILE A 42 -12.73 -10.28 -14.13
N ILE A 43 -12.72 -11.17 -15.12
CA ILE A 43 -11.52 -11.53 -15.87
C ILE A 43 -11.45 -10.62 -17.10
N SER A 44 -10.46 -9.75 -17.13
CA SER A 44 -10.19 -8.79 -18.20
C SER A 44 -8.69 -8.64 -18.40
N ARG A 45 -8.31 -8.12 -19.56
CA ARG A 45 -6.94 -7.73 -19.83
C ARG A 45 -6.67 -6.36 -19.22
N VAL A 46 -5.53 -6.22 -18.56
CA VAL A 46 -5.02 -4.94 -18.06
C VAL A 46 -3.67 -4.72 -18.72
N ARG A 47 -3.60 -3.76 -19.63
CA ARG A 47 -2.37 -3.48 -20.37
C ARG A 47 -2.19 -1.98 -20.55
N GLY A 48 -0.94 -1.53 -20.59
CA GLY A 48 -0.55 -0.15 -20.83
C GLY A 48 0.60 0.26 -19.92
N GLN A 49 0.78 1.56 -19.73
CA GLN A 49 1.89 2.11 -18.98
C GLN A 49 1.40 3.02 -17.85
N ILE A 50 2.10 2.97 -16.72
CA ILE A 50 1.97 3.93 -15.63
C ILE A 50 3.32 4.60 -15.47
N ARG A 51 3.34 5.93 -15.39
CA ARG A 51 4.51 6.73 -15.05
C ARG A 51 4.29 7.34 -13.68
N VAL A 52 5.23 7.11 -12.77
CA VAL A 52 5.27 7.79 -11.47
C VAL A 52 6.47 8.72 -11.46
N THR A 53 6.21 9.99 -11.25
CA THR A 53 7.23 11.06 -11.19
C THR A 53 7.36 11.53 -9.75
N PRO A 54 8.40 11.09 -9.01
CA PRO A 54 8.68 11.58 -7.67
C PRO A 54 8.87 13.09 -7.66
N ARG A 55 8.27 13.79 -6.69
CA ARG A 55 8.66 15.20 -6.43
C ARG A 55 9.99 15.28 -5.71
N ALA A 56 10.20 14.33 -4.81
CA ALA A 56 11.46 14.12 -4.12
C ALA A 56 11.61 12.64 -3.74
N MET A 57 12.85 12.20 -3.65
CA MET A 57 13.22 10.85 -3.21
C MET A 57 13.68 10.90 -1.75
N THR A 58 13.28 9.91 -0.96
CA THR A 58 13.70 9.78 0.45
C THR A 58 14.59 8.54 0.65
N ASP A 59 15.53 8.66 1.57
CA ASP A 59 16.40 7.56 2.02
C ASP A 59 15.96 6.93 3.34
N MET A 60 14.71 7.18 3.72
CA MET A 60 14.25 6.87 5.05
C MET A 60 13.57 5.51 5.14
N GLU A 61 13.80 4.86 6.28
CA GLU A 61 13.28 3.54 6.58
C GLU A 61 12.64 3.56 7.97
N LEU A 62 11.46 2.95 8.08
CA LEU A 62 10.79 2.69 9.34
C LEU A 62 10.90 1.21 9.65
N LEU A 63 11.55 0.89 10.77
CA LEU A 63 11.53 -0.47 11.30
C LEU A 63 10.14 -0.76 11.88
N LEU A 64 9.42 -1.70 11.28
CA LEU A 64 8.10 -2.11 11.76
C LEU A 64 8.21 -3.09 12.93
N THR A 65 9.36 -3.76 13.07
CA THR A 65 9.75 -4.53 14.26
C THR A 65 11.11 -4.06 14.78
N ASN A 66 11.35 -4.16 16.09
CA ASN A 66 12.57 -3.65 16.72
C ASN A 66 13.85 -4.36 16.24
N ASP A 67 13.73 -5.60 15.78
CA ASP A 67 14.84 -6.40 15.24
C ASP A 67 15.09 -6.14 13.74
N GLY A 68 14.31 -5.26 13.10
CA GLY A 68 14.45 -4.93 11.69
C GLY A 68 14.02 -6.03 10.72
N ALA A 69 13.30 -7.05 11.20
CA ALA A 69 12.80 -8.12 10.34
C ALA A 69 11.72 -7.67 9.35
N HIS A 70 11.09 -6.52 9.62
CA HIS A 70 10.13 -5.86 8.74
C HIS A 70 10.47 -4.38 8.64
N VAL A 71 10.65 -3.88 7.42
CA VAL A 71 11.06 -2.51 7.12
C VAL A 71 10.13 -1.93 6.07
N TRP A 72 9.64 -0.72 6.33
CA TRP A 72 8.89 0.08 5.35
C TRP A 72 9.75 1.24 4.87
N ARG A 73 9.81 1.45 3.56
CA ARG A 73 10.58 2.51 2.90
C ARG A 73 9.70 3.32 1.95
N PRO A 74 9.30 4.56 2.30
CA PRO A 74 8.58 5.46 1.41
C PRO A 74 9.54 6.18 0.46
N PHE A 75 9.88 5.57 -0.69
CA PHE A 75 10.79 6.15 -1.66
C PHE A 75 10.35 7.54 -2.16
N ALA A 76 9.10 7.68 -2.57
CA ALA A 76 8.53 8.94 -3.05
C ALA A 76 7.12 9.13 -2.47
N PRO A 77 7.01 9.65 -1.23
CA PRO A 77 5.74 9.80 -0.52
C PRO A 77 4.79 10.78 -1.20
N ILE A 78 5.35 11.68 -2.02
CA ILE A 78 4.63 12.63 -2.87
C ILE A 78 5.18 12.46 -4.29
N SER A 79 4.33 11.97 -5.18
CA SER A 79 4.63 11.86 -6.60
C SER A 79 3.45 12.40 -7.41
N ASP A 80 3.70 12.69 -8.67
CA ASP A 80 2.66 12.79 -9.68
C ASP A 80 2.58 11.44 -10.42
N ILE A 81 1.39 11.06 -10.87
CA ILE A 81 1.17 9.81 -11.60
C ILE A 81 0.41 10.10 -12.89
N CYS A 82 0.88 9.51 -13.98
CA CYS A 82 0.19 9.45 -15.26
C CYS A 82 -0.13 7.99 -15.55
N VAL A 83 -1.40 7.68 -15.77
CA VAL A 83 -1.88 6.33 -16.08
C VAL A 83 -2.39 6.34 -17.51
N ASP A 84 -1.82 5.47 -18.35
CA ASP A 84 -2.22 5.28 -19.74
C ASP A 84 -2.43 3.78 -20.01
N LEU A 85 -3.59 3.27 -19.61
CA LEU A 85 -3.99 1.87 -19.85
C LEU A 85 -4.89 1.76 -21.07
N GLU A 86 -4.85 0.64 -21.79
CA GLU A 86 -5.54 0.47 -23.09
C GLU A 86 -7.08 0.54 -23.00
N ALA A 87 -7.67 0.31 -21.82
CA ALA A 87 -9.13 0.32 -21.66
C ALA A 87 -9.71 1.74 -21.66
N GLU A 88 -10.92 1.89 -22.22
CA GLU A 88 -11.60 3.19 -22.27
C GLU A 88 -11.86 3.74 -20.86
N GLY A 89 -11.50 5.02 -20.65
CA GLY A 89 -11.67 5.72 -19.38
C GLY A 89 -10.61 5.39 -18.33
N TRP A 90 -9.53 4.69 -18.70
CA TRP A 90 -8.43 4.35 -17.80
C TRP A 90 -7.18 5.21 -18.04
N GLN A 91 -7.32 6.31 -18.77
CA GLN A 91 -6.29 7.32 -18.98
C GLN A 91 -6.55 8.52 -18.08
N TRP A 92 -5.64 8.82 -17.16
CA TRP A 92 -5.80 9.93 -16.21
C TRP A 92 -4.48 10.30 -15.53
N ASP A 93 -4.42 11.54 -15.04
CA ASP A 93 -3.32 12.06 -14.22
C ASP A 93 -3.79 12.34 -12.80
N GLY A 94 -2.89 12.26 -11.82
CA GLY A 94 -3.22 12.57 -10.44
C GLY A 94 -2.04 12.50 -9.47
N HIS A 95 -2.34 12.28 -8.20
CA HIS A 95 -1.35 12.12 -7.15
C HIS A 95 -0.88 10.68 -7.01
N GLY A 96 0.43 10.49 -7.05
CA GLY A 96 1.12 9.23 -6.87
C GLY A 96 1.80 9.09 -5.51
N TYR A 97 2.20 7.87 -5.22
CA TYR A 97 2.96 7.46 -4.03
C TYR A 97 3.76 6.21 -4.40
N PHE A 98 5.03 6.17 -4.01
CA PHE A 98 5.89 5.01 -4.24
C PHE A 98 6.63 4.61 -2.97
N ASP A 99 6.50 3.33 -2.61
CA ASP A 99 7.16 2.74 -1.46
C ASP A 99 7.56 1.29 -1.71
N SER A 100 8.26 0.74 -0.73
CA SER A 100 8.53 -0.68 -0.63
C SER A 100 8.40 -1.14 0.81
N ASN A 101 8.05 -2.41 0.95
CA ASN A 101 8.09 -3.13 2.20
C ASN A 101 9.06 -4.30 2.03
N PHE A 102 10.00 -4.43 2.94
CA PHE A 102 10.95 -5.53 3.00
C PHE A 102 10.69 -6.35 4.27
N GLY A 103 10.83 -7.67 4.16
CA GLY A 103 10.73 -8.53 5.33
C GLY A 103 11.47 -9.85 5.17
N THR A 104 12.03 -10.34 6.28
CA THR A 104 12.71 -11.64 6.34
C THR A 104 11.83 -12.75 6.93
N ARG A 105 10.64 -12.40 7.43
CA ARG A 105 9.65 -13.32 8.01
C ARG A 105 8.26 -13.05 7.45
N ALA A 106 7.35 -14.00 7.59
CA ALA A 106 5.96 -13.80 7.19
C ALA A 106 5.30 -12.78 8.13
N LEU A 107 4.44 -11.91 7.60
CA LEU A 107 3.79 -10.87 8.39
C LEU A 107 3.01 -11.47 9.57
N GLU A 108 2.31 -12.59 9.36
CA GLU A 108 1.49 -13.23 10.40
C GLU A 108 2.29 -13.87 11.52
N GLU A 109 3.62 -13.99 11.40
CA GLU A 109 4.49 -14.45 12.48
C GLU A 109 4.72 -13.34 13.52
N ASP A 110 4.74 -12.08 13.09
CA ASP A 110 5.14 -10.95 13.95
C ASP A 110 3.99 -9.99 14.27
N PHE A 111 2.96 -9.86 13.42
CA PHE A 111 1.84 -8.95 13.67
C PHE A 111 0.50 -9.68 13.82
N SER A 112 -0.38 -9.15 14.68
CA SER A 112 -1.78 -9.57 14.79
C SER A 112 -2.70 -8.67 13.96
N PHE A 113 -2.38 -7.39 13.86
CA PHE A 113 -3.14 -6.38 13.14
C PHE A 113 -2.26 -5.19 12.77
N TRP A 114 -2.51 -4.56 11.62
CA TRP A 114 -2.00 -3.23 11.35
C TRP A 114 -3.02 -2.34 10.65
N THR A 115 -2.74 -1.04 10.66
CA THR A 115 -3.31 -0.07 9.74
C THR A 115 -2.20 0.80 9.18
N TRP A 116 -2.34 1.13 7.91
CA TRP A 116 -1.48 2.09 7.23
C TRP A 116 -2.35 3.15 6.57
N GLY A 117 -1.90 4.39 6.52
CA GLY A 117 -2.57 5.39 5.69
C GLY A 117 -1.65 6.51 5.27
N ARG A 118 -1.91 7.08 4.11
CA ARG A 118 -1.19 8.22 3.56
C ARG A 118 -2.19 9.32 3.20
N TYR A 119 -2.09 10.43 3.92
CA TYR A 119 -2.99 11.56 3.83
C TYR A 119 -2.25 12.75 3.23
N PRO A 120 -2.65 13.25 2.04
CA PRO A 120 -2.17 14.53 1.56
C PRO A 120 -2.66 15.64 2.50
N THR A 121 -1.75 16.52 2.88
CA THR A 121 -1.99 17.71 3.71
C THR A 121 -1.62 18.96 2.93
N SER A 122 -1.98 20.13 3.46
CA SER A 122 -1.56 21.42 2.92
C SER A 122 -0.04 21.59 2.87
N ASP A 123 0.69 21.02 3.84
CA ASP A 123 2.15 21.05 3.94
C ASP A 123 2.85 19.90 3.19
N GLY A 124 2.11 18.98 2.57
CA GLY A 124 2.67 17.84 1.83
C GLY A 124 1.87 16.55 2.04
N ALA A 125 2.41 15.61 2.81
CA ALA A 125 1.71 14.38 3.15
C ALA A 125 2.10 13.85 4.53
N VAL A 126 1.16 13.18 5.20
CA VAL A 126 1.40 12.45 6.44
C VAL A 126 1.11 10.98 6.22
N CYS A 127 2.11 10.13 6.46
CA CYS A 127 1.91 8.67 6.54
C CYS A 127 1.77 8.26 8.00
N ILE A 128 0.83 7.38 8.28
CA ILE A 128 0.57 6.81 9.60
C ILE A 128 0.69 5.30 9.50
N TYR A 129 1.48 4.71 10.39
CA TYR A 129 1.69 3.28 10.52
C TYR A 129 1.43 2.85 11.96
N ASP A 130 0.39 2.04 12.14
CA ASP A 130 -0.04 1.54 13.44
C ASP A 130 -0.09 0.02 13.41
N ALA A 131 0.61 -0.65 14.32
CA ALA A 131 0.65 -2.11 14.36
C ALA A 131 0.49 -2.65 15.78
N GLU A 132 -0.21 -3.77 15.91
CA GLU A 132 -0.23 -4.65 17.08
C GLU A 132 0.69 -5.84 16.77
N ARG A 133 1.76 -6.00 17.54
CA ARG A 133 2.72 -7.10 17.37
C ARG A 133 2.37 -8.26 18.29
N ARG A 134 2.76 -9.47 17.89
CA ARG A 134 2.48 -10.69 18.65
C ARG A 134 3.29 -10.81 19.94
N ASP A 135 4.41 -10.10 20.03
CA ASP A 135 5.21 -9.99 21.25
C ASP A 135 4.56 -9.11 22.34
N GLY A 136 3.38 -8.53 22.05
CA GLY A 136 2.62 -7.67 22.96
C GLY A 136 2.97 -6.18 22.84
N THR A 137 3.96 -5.81 22.04
CA THR A 137 4.31 -4.40 21.78
C THR A 137 3.46 -3.79 20.66
N THR A 138 3.45 -2.46 20.56
CA THR A 138 2.78 -1.74 19.47
C THR A 138 3.75 -0.88 18.69
N LEU A 139 3.40 -0.63 17.43
CA LEU A 139 3.94 0.46 16.63
C LEU A 139 2.88 1.56 16.55
N ASP A 140 3.31 2.80 16.80
CA ASP A 140 2.50 4.00 16.70
C ASP A 140 3.37 5.06 16.03
N SER A 141 3.29 5.17 14.70
CA SER A 141 4.16 6.06 13.94
C SER A 141 3.37 6.99 13.04
N ALA A 142 3.72 8.26 13.07
CA ALA A 142 3.28 9.24 12.09
C ALA A 142 4.49 10.03 11.59
N ILE A 143 4.58 10.15 10.28
CA ILE A 143 5.70 10.79 9.59
C ILE A 143 5.12 11.79 8.59
N ALA A 144 5.52 13.05 8.74
CA ALA A 144 5.22 14.12 7.80
C ALA A 144 6.32 14.18 6.73
N PHE A 145 5.91 14.44 5.50
CA PHE A 145 6.75 14.60 4.32
C PHE A 145 6.43 15.92 3.64
N THR A 146 7.45 16.70 3.34
CA THR A 146 7.31 17.92 2.53
C THR A 146 7.45 17.59 1.04
N PRO A 147 6.97 18.46 0.13
CA PRO A 147 7.17 18.31 -1.31
C PRO A 147 8.65 18.23 -1.73
N ASP A 148 9.55 18.83 -0.95
CA ASP A 148 10.99 18.86 -1.21
C ASP A 148 11.72 17.59 -0.75
N GLY A 149 10.99 16.65 -0.10
CA GLY A 149 11.53 15.37 0.36
C GLY A 149 12.01 15.36 1.79
N ASP A 150 11.90 16.48 2.51
CA ASP A 150 12.17 16.49 3.94
C ASP A 150 11.13 15.65 4.66
N MET A 151 11.57 15.01 5.74
CA MET A 151 10.66 14.27 6.60
C MET A 151 10.96 14.45 8.08
N ALA A 152 9.90 14.34 8.86
CA ALA A 152 9.99 14.37 10.32
C ALA A 152 8.93 13.45 10.92
N TYR A 153 9.29 12.78 12.01
CA TYR A 153 8.27 12.23 12.90
C TYR A 153 7.39 13.38 13.40
N THR A 154 6.09 13.15 13.38
CA THR A 154 5.10 14.11 13.83
C THR A 154 4.18 13.45 14.83
N ASP A 155 3.60 14.25 15.71
CA ASP A 155 2.46 13.80 16.50
C ASP A 155 1.26 13.58 15.58
N ALA A 156 0.51 12.51 15.86
CA ALA A 156 -0.77 12.26 15.25
C ALA A 156 -1.86 12.22 16.33
N PRO A 157 -3.11 12.60 15.98
CA PRO A 157 -4.23 12.51 16.90
C PRO A 157 -4.47 11.09 17.44
N PRO A 158 -5.35 10.91 18.43
CA PRO A 158 -5.67 9.59 18.95
C PRO A 158 -6.20 8.62 17.87
N ARG A 159 -5.96 7.32 18.07
CA ARG A 159 -6.59 6.27 17.27
C ARG A 159 -8.10 6.32 17.46
N THR A 160 -8.83 6.46 16.35
CA THR A 160 -10.28 6.54 16.32
C THR A 160 -10.84 5.46 15.43
N ARG A 161 -11.74 4.65 16.02
CA ARG A 161 -12.44 3.58 15.30
C ARG A 161 -13.55 4.16 14.44
N PHE A 162 -13.79 3.50 13.31
CA PHE A 162 -14.92 3.81 12.45
C PHE A 162 -15.57 2.53 11.93
N LYS A 163 -16.60 2.68 11.09
CA LYS A 163 -17.39 1.55 10.58
C LYS A 163 -16.48 0.44 10.05
N ARG A 164 -16.73 -0.82 10.39
CA ARG A 164 -15.99 -1.98 9.85
C ARG A 164 -16.18 -2.10 8.33
N SER A 165 -15.30 -2.85 7.66
CA SER A 165 -15.48 -3.17 6.23
C SER A 165 -16.68 -4.11 6.01
N LEU A 166 -17.07 -4.39 4.76
CA LEU A 166 -18.17 -5.33 4.46
C LEU A 166 -17.84 -6.74 4.96
N TRP A 167 -16.57 -7.12 4.90
CA TRP A 167 -16.03 -8.36 5.47
C TRP A 167 -15.82 -8.32 6.99
N GLN A 168 -16.32 -7.29 7.67
CA GLN A 168 -16.18 -7.09 9.10
C GLN A 168 -14.70 -6.97 9.53
N VAL A 169 -13.80 -6.48 8.68
CA VAL A 169 -12.42 -6.15 9.09
C VAL A 169 -12.48 -4.94 10.03
N ARG A 170 -11.72 -5.00 11.14
CA ARG A 170 -11.60 -3.88 12.09
C ARG A 170 -10.91 -2.73 11.37
N ARG A 171 -11.40 -1.50 11.57
CA ARG A 171 -10.78 -0.30 11.00
C ARG A 171 -10.66 0.79 12.05
N GLU A 172 -9.49 1.39 12.07
CA GLU A 172 -9.14 2.55 12.87
C GLU A 172 -8.07 3.35 12.12
N THR A 173 -8.03 4.64 12.39
CA THR A 173 -6.97 5.54 11.93
C THR A 173 -6.89 6.72 12.90
N ARG A 174 -6.14 7.77 12.58
CA ARG A 174 -5.94 8.93 13.45
C ARG A 174 -7.03 9.97 13.16
N ALA A 175 -7.59 10.56 14.20
CA ALA A 175 -8.58 11.62 14.07
C ALA A 175 -8.57 12.56 15.28
N ASP A 176 -8.72 13.85 15.02
CA ASP A 176 -8.93 14.85 16.07
C ASP A 176 -10.16 14.54 16.92
N ALA A 177 -10.15 15.01 18.16
CA ALA A 177 -11.27 14.85 19.08
C ALA A 177 -12.58 15.35 18.46
N GLY A 178 -13.62 14.50 18.52
CA GLY A 178 -14.93 14.79 17.94
C GLY A 178 -15.08 14.42 16.46
N THR A 179 -14.01 14.02 15.77
CA THR A 179 -14.07 13.54 14.38
C THR A 179 -14.22 12.02 14.35
N ILE A 180 -15.14 11.51 13.51
CA ILE A 180 -15.23 10.09 13.20
C ILE A 180 -14.76 9.89 11.74
N PRO A 181 -13.68 9.13 11.50
CA PRO A 181 -13.23 8.84 10.14
C PRO A 181 -14.32 8.22 9.29
N ARG A 182 -14.36 8.58 8.01
CA ARG A 182 -15.40 8.12 7.08
C ARG A 182 -14.78 7.63 5.78
N GLN A 183 -15.14 6.41 5.38
CA GLN A 183 -14.84 5.93 4.03
C GLN A 183 -15.60 6.78 3.00
N VAL A 184 -14.87 7.32 2.02
CA VAL A 184 -15.43 8.12 0.93
C VAL A 184 -15.37 7.39 -0.42
N LEU A 185 -14.39 6.50 -0.60
CA LEU A 185 -14.26 5.69 -1.82
C LEU A 185 -13.84 4.25 -1.48
N PRO A 186 -14.67 3.23 -1.78
CA PRO A 186 -14.22 1.84 -1.71
C PRO A 186 -13.15 1.56 -2.78
N MET A 187 -12.09 0.83 -2.41
CA MET A 187 -11.05 0.40 -3.38
C MET A 187 -10.90 -1.12 -3.39
N LEU A 188 -10.60 -1.74 -2.25
CA LEU A 188 -10.51 -3.20 -2.10
C LEU A 188 -11.10 -3.63 -0.76
N ASP A 189 -11.89 -4.71 -0.76
CA ASP A 189 -12.42 -5.30 0.48
C ASP A 189 -12.36 -6.82 0.41
N ALA A 190 -11.77 -7.42 1.44
CA ALA A 190 -11.47 -8.85 1.53
C ALA A 190 -11.60 -9.34 2.99
N PRO A 191 -11.70 -10.67 3.23
CA PRO A 191 -11.94 -11.25 4.56
C PRO A 191 -10.98 -10.79 5.68
N PHE A 192 -9.75 -10.43 5.32
CA PHE A 192 -8.68 -10.04 6.24
C PHE A 192 -8.03 -8.69 5.89
N TYR A 193 -8.41 -8.05 4.79
CA TYR A 193 -7.79 -6.82 4.30
C TYR A 193 -8.82 -5.87 3.73
N SER A 194 -8.67 -4.58 3.98
CA SER A 194 -9.48 -3.55 3.33
C SER A 194 -8.61 -2.35 2.96
N ARG A 195 -8.85 -1.77 1.78
CA ARG A 195 -8.29 -0.51 1.29
C ARG A 195 -9.42 0.42 0.85
N SER A 196 -9.36 1.67 1.25
CA SER A 196 -10.31 2.70 0.86
C SER A 196 -9.73 4.09 0.97
N ALA A 197 -10.30 5.06 0.24
CA ALA A 197 -10.09 6.46 0.60
C ALA A 197 -10.92 6.78 1.85
N VAL A 198 -10.27 7.33 2.87
CA VAL A 198 -10.87 7.71 4.15
C VAL A 198 -10.65 9.19 4.38
N GLU A 199 -11.73 9.87 4.73
CA GLU A 199 -11.74 11.25 5.18
C GLU A 199 -11.65 11.29 6.71
N THR A 200 -10.76 12.12 7.23
CA THR A 200 -10.56 12.35 8.67
C THR A 200 -10.05 13.78 8.91
N THR A 201 -9.85 14.16 10.17
CA THR A 201 -9.23 15.43 10.55
C THR A 201 -7.93 15.13 11.28
N LEU A 202 -6.82 15.67 10.78
CA LEU A 202 -5.50 15.56 11.38
C LEU A 202 -5.01 16.96 11.75
N ASN A 203 -4.81 17.24 13.04
CA ASN A 203 -4.23 18.48 13.54
C ASN A 203 -4.96 19.74 13.03
N GLY A 204 -6.29 19.70 13.00
CA GLY A 204 -7.18 20.76 12.52
C GLY A 204 -7.45 20.74 11.01
N GLU A 205 -6.72 19.94 10.22
CA GLU A 205 -6.91 19.86 8.77
C GLU A 205 -7.80 18.67 8.39
N ARG A 206 -8.87 18.93 7.63
CA ARG A 206 -9.70 17.86 7.06
C ARG A 206 -9.05 17.31 5.80
N VAL A 207 -8.68 16.04 5.83
CA VAL A 207 -7.89 15.37 4.78
C VAL A 207 -8.60 14.12 4.29
N THR A 208 -8.36 13.76 3.03
CA THR A 208 -8.79 12.48 2.44
C THR A 208 -7.58 11.74 1.91
N GLY A 209 -7.31 10.55 2.46
CA GLY A 209 -6.13 9.76 2.13
C GLY A 209 -6.45 8.30 1.89
N VAL A 210 -5.48 7.56 1.35
CA VAL A 210 -5.58 6.10 1.26
C VAL A 210 -5.40 5.53 2.67
N HIS A 211 -6.28 4.61 3.03
CA HIS A 211 -6.25 3.88 4.30
C HIS A 211 -6.36 2.38 4.05
N GLU A 212 -5.55 1.63 4.78
CA GLU A 212 -5.47 0.19 4.78
C GLU A 212 -5.64 -0.37 6.19
N ALA A 213 -6.33 -1.50 6.28
CA ALA A 213 -6.40 -2.31 7.49
C ALA A 213 -6.13 -3.77 7.14
N LEU A 214 -5.28 -4.43 7.93
CA LEU A 214 -4.88 -5.82 7.74
C LEU A 214 -5.04 -6.58 9.05
N ASP A 215 -5.89 -7.60 9.06
CA ASP A 215 -6.11 -8.50 10.18
C ASP A 215 -5.33 -9.80 9.95
N LEU A 216 -4.19 -9.92 10.61
CA LEU A 216 -3.30 -11.06 10.40
C LEU A 216 -3.69 -12.30 11.19
N ASN A 217 -4.52 -12.16 12.23
CA ASN A 217 -5.17 -13.31 12.84
C ASN A 217 -6.11 -14.00 11.85
N ARG A 218 -6.86 -13.21 11.07
CA ARG A 218 -7.67 -13.75 9.97
C ARG A 218 -6.78 -14.30 8.86
N PHE A 219 -5.79 -13.54 8.38
CA PHE A 219 -4.90 -13.99 7.30
C PHE A 219 -4.18 -15.32 7.60
N ALA A 220 -3.78 -15.54 8.85
CA ALA A 220 -3.15 -16.79 9.30
C ALA A 220 -4.11 -18.00 9.27
N SER A 221 -5.42 -17.77 9.18
CA SER A 221 -6.40 -18.85 9.18
C SER A 221 -6.22 -19.77 7.96
N PRO A 222 -6.03 -21.09 8.17
CA PRO A 222 -5.94 -22.06 7.08
C PRO A 222 -7.17 -22.08 6.17
N LEU A 223 -8.32 -21.62 6.68
CA LEU A 223 -9.59 -21.56 5.94
C LEU A 223 -9.57 -20.49 4.83
N LEU A 224 -8.74 -19.46 4.94
CA LEU A 224 -8.66 -18.37 3.96
C LEU A 224 -7.58 -18.59 2.89
N LYS A 225 -6.56 -19.42 3.16
CA LYS A 225 -5.45 -19.67 2.22
C LYS A 225 -5.93 -20.24 0.85
N PRO A 226 -6.93 -21.15 0.77
CA PRO A 226 -7.47 -21.59 -0.52
C PRO A 226 -8.12 -20.47 -1.34
N MET A 227 -8.83 -19.53 -0.69
CA MET A 227 -9.43 -18.38 -1.38
C MET A 227 -8.36 -17.48 -2.01
N LEU A 228 -7.23 -17.32 -1.33
CA LEU A 228 -6.08 -16.56 -1.85
C LEU A 228 -5.48 -17.21 -3.09
N ALA A 229 -5.31 -18.53 -3.08
CA ALA A 229 -4.80 -19.27 -4.25
C ALA A 229 -5.70 -19.11 -5.49
N CYS A 230 -7.02 -18.97 -5.31
CA CYS A 230 -7.95 -18.69 -6.40
C CYS A 230 -7.86 -17.24 -6.92
N ARG A 231 -7.60 -16.27 -6.03
CA ARG A 231 -7.51 -14.84 -6.39
C ARG A 231 -6.13 -14.44 -6.94
N VAL A 232 -5.09 -15.16 -6.54
CA VAL A 232 -3.70 -14.94 -6.96
C VAL A 232 -3.14 -16.28 -7.42
N PRO A 233 -3.49 -16.74 -8.63
CA PRO A 233 -3.03 -18.04 -9.10
C PRO A 233 -1.51 -18.05 -9.25
N ARG A 234 -0.89 -19.17 -8.87
CA ARG A 234 0.55 -19.39 -9.03
C ARG A 234 0.84 -19.98 -10.40
N ARG A 235 1.58 -19.25 -11.24
CA ARG A 235 2.02 -19.76 -12.54
C ARG A 235 3.49 -20.19 -12.48
N ALA A 236 3.70 -21.50 -12.46
CA ALA A 236 5.03 -22.10 -12.58
C ALA A 236 5.46 -22.20 -14.06
N LYS A 237 6.78 -22.34 -14.29
CA LYS A 237 7.39 -22.65 -15.60
C LYS A 237 7.07 -21.62 -16.70
N TRP A 238 7.27 -20.34 -16.39
CA TRP A 238 7.21 -19.27 -17.39
C TRP A 238 8.28 -19.46 -18.49
N ARG A 239 7.90 -19.22 -19.74
CA ARG A 239 8.79 -19.14 -20.91
C ARG A 239 8.61 -17.76 -21.53
N PHE A 240 9.72 -17.07 -21.72
CA PHE A 240 9.78 -15.80 -22.46
C PHE A 240 9.78 -16.07 -23.96
#